data_AF-A0A4R6X7A4-F1
#
_entry.id   AF-A0A4R6X7A4-F1
#
_cell.length_a   1.000
_cell.length_b   1.000
_cell.length_c   1.000
_cell.angle_alpha   90.00
_cell.angle_beta   90.00
_cell.angle_gamma   90.00
#
_symmetry.space_group_name_H-M   'P 1'
#
loop_
_entity.id
_entity.type
_entity.pdbx_description
1 polymer ?
#
loop_
_entity_poly.entity_id
_entity_poly.type
_entity_poly.pdbx_seq_one_letter_code
_entity_poly.pdbx_strand_id
1 'polypeptide(L)'
;MIFIDTINKLTQLPEREEQTHFRRRRSKASQDSLTLSEAASHVQQINLSYEYATALTPTDSIIANMLEAVLQQLEHQHVHVEALSQFAPRDSSWQLTLQTPPLSQNDNTPSYADSAKDLKHEKQFKRIELHLLGSDGTDKPCLLTFIPHHLSAPLRQALFTLNPMQSLTTPYTSNELDSLPQHWLFEIDQDGESEPLTSLHTSAKAQTIQYNGLQIWFERQQDSLPLLISDQQLGYIYIGNYETYSAREDEPEEHVNTSGSLDLNA
;
A
#
# COMPACT_ATOMS: atom_id res chain seq x y z
N MET A 1 13.01 -15.63 -0.54
CA MET A 1 12.56 -16.00 -1.91
C MET A 1 11.20 -16.68 -1.88
N ILE A 2 10.14 -15.94 -2.24
CA ILE A 2 8.81 -16.52 -2.49
C ILE A 2 8.84 -17.17 -3.88
N PHE A 3 8.56 -18.46 -3.98
CA PHE A 3 8.57 -19.21 -5.25
C PHE A 3 7.14 -19.61 -5.65
N ILE A 4 6.75 -19.35 -6.90
CA ILE A 4 5.43 -19.69 -7.45
C ILE A 4 5.63 -20.43 -8.77
N ASP A 5 5.07 -21.65 -8.88
CA ASP A 5 5.13 -22.50 -10.08
C ASP A 5 4.21 -21.96 -11.20
N THR A 6 4.74 -21.85 -12.42
CA THR A 6 4.17 -21.08 -13.54
C THR A 6 3.11 -21.81 -14.39
N ILE A 7 2.36 -22.76 -13.82
CA ILE A 7 1.27 -23.44 -14.56
C ILE A 7 -0.08 -22.83 -14.19
N ASN A 8 -0.32 -21.58 -14.60
CA ASN A 8 -1.66 -21.06 -14.85
C ASN A 8 -1.57 -19.80 -15.72
N LYS A 9 -1.57 -20.01 -17.05
CA LYS A 9 -1.90 -18.95 -18.01
C LYS A 9 -3.38 -18.63 -17.86
N LEU A 10 -3.72 -17.47 -17.30
CA LEU A 10 -4.92 -16.76 -17.73
C LEU A 10 -4.58 -15.28 -17.96
N THR A 11 -4.87 -14.89 -19.20
CA THR A 11 -4.77 -13.57 -19.80
C THR A 11 -5.75 -12.57 -19.18
N GLN A 12 -5.35 -11.30 -19.25
CA GLN A 12 -6.13 -10.06 -19.07
C GLN A 12 -6.33 -9.57 -17.63
N LEU A 13 -5.64 -8.46 -17.34
CA LEU A 13 -6.07 -7.47 -16.35
C LEU A 13 -7.55 -7.13 -16.64
N PRO A 14 -8.45 -7.11 -15.64
CA PRO A 14 -9.79 -6.61 -15.85
C PRO A 14 -9.73 -5.08 -16.01
N GLU A 15 -9.85 -4.59 -17.24
CA GLU A 15 -10.44 -3.27 -17.47
C GLU A 15 -11.90 -3.35 -17.03
N ARG A 16 -12.29 -2.61 -15.99
CA ARG A 16 -13.69 -2.50 -15.59
C ARG A 16 -14.21 -1.10 -15.94
N GLU A 17 -15.35 -1.13 -16.62
CA GLU A 17 -16.03 -0.04 -17.30
C GLU A 17 -16.19 1.24 -16.47
N GLU A 18 -15.98 2.38 -17.13
CA GLU A 18 -16.29 3.71 -16.62
C GLU A 18 -17.76 3.80 -16.19
N GLN A 19 -18.01 3.91 -14.88
CA GLN A 19 -19.32 4.33 -14.41
C GLN A 19 -19.48 5.84 -14.60
N THR A 20 -20.47 6.14 -15.43
CA THR A 20 -20.93 7.44 -15.89
C THR A 20 -21.15 8.48 -14.79
N HIS A 21 -20.76 9.71 -15.10
CA HIS A 21 -20.97 10.97 -14.38
C HIS A 21 -22.17 11.05 -13.43
N PHE A 22 -21.90 11.21 -12.13
CA PHE A 22 -22.83 11.82 -11.17
C PHE A 22 -22.37 13.23 -10.79
N ARG A 23 -23.13 14.25 -11.22
CA ARG A 23 -23.01 15.63 -10.73
C ARG A 23 -23.56 15.69 -9.29
N ARG A 24 -22.70 15.75 -8.27
CA ARG A 24 -23.11 16.11 -6.89
C ARG A 24 -23.09 17.63 -6.70
N ARG A 25 -24.26 18.19 -6.34
CA ARG A 25 -24.44 19.57 -5.83
C ARG A 25 -23.74 19.67 -4.47
N ARG A 26 -22.86 20.67 -4.29
CA ARG A 26 -22.32 21.06 -2.97
C ARG A 26 -23.43 21.68 -2.12
N SER A 27 -23.88 20.99 -1.08
CA SER A 27 -24.55 21.61 0.07
C SER A 27 -23.48 22.11 1.04
N LYS A 28 -23.47 23.42 1.34
CA LYS A 28 -22.63 24.02 2.38
C LYS A 28 -23.07 23.47 3.74
N ALA A 29 -22.19 22.75 4.44
CA ALA A 29 -22.34 22.50 5.87
C ALA A 29 -21.73 23.67 6.66
N SER A 30 -22.45 24.10 7.69
CA SER A 30 -22.15 25.24 8.55
C SER A 30 -20.87 25.04 9.35
N GLN A 31 -20.14 26.14 9.52
CA GLN A 31 -18.98 26.29 10.39
C GLN A 31 -19.37 26.04 11.85
N ASP A 32 -19.04 24.86 12.41
CA ASP A 32 -18.83 24.66 13.86
C ASP A 32 -18.26 23.27 14.20
N SER A 33 -17.30 22.78 13.42
CA SER A 33 -16.53 21.59 13.77
C SER A 33 -15.05 21.95 13.82
N LEU A 34 -14.43 21.75 14.99
CA LEU A 34 -12.99 21.74 15.20
C LEU A 34 -12.28 21.11 14.00
N THR A 35 -11.45 21.90 13.32
CA THR A 35 -10.69 21.47 12.15
C THR A 35 -9.63 20.46 12.57
N LEU A 36 -10.03 19.19 12.69
CA LEU A 36 -9.14 18.09 12.36
C LEU A 36 -8.68 18.37 10.93
N SER A 37 -7.39 18.66 10.80
CA SER A 37 -6.73 19.16 9.58
C SER A 37 -7.24 18.45 8.33
N GLU A 38 -7.33 19.16 7.19
CA GLU A 38 -7.70 18.57 5.88
C GLU A 38 -6.84 17.35 5.47
N ALA A 39 -5.69 17.12 6.13
CA ALA A 39 -4.91 15.90 6.02
C ALA A 39 -5.58 14.66 6.67
N ALA A 40 -6.28 14.83 7.79
CA ALA A 40 -7.01 13.76 8.48
C ALA A 40 -8.28 13.34 7.73
N SER A 41 -8.87 14.23 6.91
CA SER A 41 -10.05 13.90 6.09
C SER A 41 -9.73 13.08 4.84
N HIS A 42 -8.45 12.78 4.59
CA HIS A 42 -7.99 12.00 3.43
C HIS A 42 -7.34 10.67 3.80
N VAL A 43 -7.19 10.38 5.10
CA VAL A 43 -6.76 9.05 5.57
C VAL A 43 -7.90 8.07 5.34
N GLN A 44 -7.69 7.09 4.46
CA GLN A 44 -8.64 6.03 4.19
C GLN A 44 -8.30 4.80 5.03
N GLN A 45 -9.31 4.23 5.68
CA GLN A 45 -9.18 2.94 6.34
C GLN A 45 -9.42 1.83 5.32
N ILE A 46 -8.45 0.93 5.21
CA ILE A 46 -8.46 -0.25 4.34
C ILE A 46 -8.61 -1.48 5.22
N ASN A 47 -9.52 -2.37 4.83
CA ASN A 47 -9.69 -3.65 5.48
C ASN A 47 -9.19 -4.79 4.58
N LEU A 48 -8.36 -5.68 5.15
CA LEU A 48 -7.91 -6.91 4.50
C LEU A 48 -8.54 -8.11 5.20
N SER A 49 -9.04 -9.07 4.45
CA SER A 49 -9.55 -10.34 4.95
C SER A 49 -9.28 -11.46 3.93
N TYR A 50 -9.52 -12.72 4.33
CA TYR A 50 -9.33 -13.87 3.45
C TYR A 50 -10.20 -13.80 2.18
N GLU A 51 -11.40 -13.24 2.26
CA GLU A 51 -12.36 -13.16 1.15
C GLU A 51 -11.84 -12.31 -0.02
N TYR A 52 -10.95 -11.35 0.29
CA TYR A 52 -10.35 -10.43 -0.68
C TYR A 52 -8.94 -10.85 -1.10
N ALA A 53 -8.49 -12.05 -0.71
CA ALA A 53 -7.21 -12.58 -1.11
C ALA A 53 -7.26 -13.08 -2.57
N THR A 54 -6.41 -12.52 -3.43
CA THR A 54 -6.17 -13.08 -4.76
C THR A 54 -4.98 -14.04 -4.74
N ALA A 55 -4.90 -14.91 -5.75
CA ALA A 55 -3.76 -15.81 -5.90
C ALA A 55 -2.49 -15.00 -6.21
N LEU A 56 -1.40 -15.30 -5.50
CA LEU A 56 -0.10 -14.67 -5.77
C LEU A 56 0.34 -14.96 -7.21
N THR A 57 0.78 -13.90 -7.88
CA THR A 57 1.30 -13.94 -9.25
C THR A 57 2.83 -13.88 -9.27
N PRO A 58 3.49 -14.21 -10.38
CA PRO A 58 4.93 -13.98 -10.54
C PRO A 58 5.31 -12.52 -10.30
N THR A 59 4.49 -11.57 -10.74
CA THR A 59 4.70 -10.13 -10.52
C THR A 59 4.75 -9.79 -9.03
N ASP A 60 3.84 -10.35 -8.22
CA ASP A 60 3.81 -10.13 -6.78
C ASP A 60 5.10 -10.63 -6.12
N SER A 61 5.57 -11.81 -6.51
CA SER A 61 6.85 -12.34 -6.02
C SER A 61 8.03 -11.49 -6.47
N ILE A 62 8.05 -10.98 -7.71
CA ILE A 62 9.11 -10.09 -8.16
C ILE A 62 9.12 -8.81 -7.33
N ILE A 63 7.97 -8.18 -7.11
CA ILE A 63 7.83 -6.98 -6.27
C ILE A 63 8.32 -7.28 -4.84
N ALA A 64 7.87 -8.37 -4.23
CA ALA A 64 8.29 -8.77 -2.89
C ALA A 64 9.81 -8.95 -2.80
N ASN A 65 10.43 -9.60 -3.79
CA ASN A 65 11.88 -9.80 -3.82
C ASN A 65 12.65 -8.47 -4.07
N MET A 66 12.11 -7.55 -4.87
CA MET A 66 12.70 -6.21 -5.05
C MET A 66 12.72 -5.44 -3.72
N LEU A 67 11.61 -5.47 -2.98
CA LEU A 67 11.53 -4.84 -1.66
C LEU A 67 12.41 -5.55 -0.64
N GLU A 68 12.44 -6.89 -0.62
CA GLU A 68 13.34 -7.70 0.22
C GLU A 68 14.79 -7.27 0.03
N ALA A 69 15.26 -7.12 -1.21
CA ALA A 69 16.63 -6.71 -1.51
C ALA A 69 16.97 -5.31 -0.95
N VAL A 70 16.03 -4.36 -1.07
CA VAL A 70 16.21 -3.01 -0.51
C VAL A 70 16.25 -3.06 1.02
N LEU A 71 15.35 -3.83 1.65
CA LEU A 71 15.26 -3.98 3.11
C LEU A 71 16.49 -4.66 3.71
N GLN A 72 17.05 -5.69 3.05
CA GLN A 72 18.29 -6.34 3.46
C GLN A 72 19.46 -5.35 3.57
N GLN A 73 19.56 -4.41 2.63
CA GLN A 73 20.58 -3.37 2.70
C GLN A 73 20.29 -2.33 3.79
N LEU A 74 19.01 -2.04 4.02
CA LEU A 74 18.55 -1.07 5.01
C LEU A 74 18.85 -1.54 6.44
N GLU A 75 18.59 -2.81 6.75
CA GLU A 75 18.80 -3.37 8.09
C GLU A 75 20.19 -3.99 8.30
N HIS A 76 21.00 -4.12 7.24
CA HIS A 76 22.29 -4.81 7.29
C HIS A 76 22.22 -6.25 7.85
N GLN A 77 21.09 -6.92 7.64
CA GLN A 77 20.85 -8.30 8.05
C GLN A 77 20.04 -9.07 7.01
N HIS A 78 20.00 -10.38 7.16
CA HIS A 78 19.19 -11.23 6.29
C HIS A 78 17.71 -11.04 6.60
N VAL A 79 17.03 -10.25 5.77
CA VAL A 79 15.58 -10.08 5.75
C VAL A 79 14.95 -11.11 4.81
N HIS A 80 13.83 -11.68 5.25
CA HIS A 80 12.93 -12.44 4.38
C HIS A 80 11.55 -11.80 4.40
N VAL A 81 10.97 -11.62 3.22
CA VAL A 81 9.58 -11.17 3.06
C VAL A 81 8.71 -12.40 2.82
N GLU A 82 7.70 -12.58 3.67
CA GLU A 82 6.73 -13.69 3.58
C GLU A 82 5.34 -13.16 3.22
N ALA A 83 4.56 -13.93 2.46
CA ALA A 83 3.19 -13.54 2.15
C ALA A 83 2.29 -13.68 3.38
N LEU A 84 1.31 -12.78 3.55
CA LEU A 84 0.37 -12.82 4.68
C LEU A 84 -0.35 -14.17 4.81
N SER A 85 -0.62 -14.85 3.71
CA SER A 85 -1.25 -16.17 3.67
C SER A 85 -0.45 -17.30 4.34
N GLN A 86 0.83 -17.07 4.69
CA GLN A 86 1.64 -17.98 5.50
C GLN A 86 1.29 -17.91 6.99
N PHE A 87 0.77 -16.77 7.45
CA PHE A 87 0.43 -16.52 8.85
C PHE A 87 -1.07 -16.52 9.10
N ALA A 88 -1.82 -15.92 8.18
CA ALA A 88 -3.24 -15.72 8.31
C ALA A 88 -4.02 -17.04 8.11
N PRO A 89 -4.98 -17.36 9.00
CA PRO A 89 -5.88 -18.48 8.80
C PRO A 89 -6.59 -18.44 7.44
N ARG A 90 -6.84 -19.61 6.86
CA ARG A 90 -7.59 -19.76 5.59
C ARG A 90 -9.10 -19.75 5.82
N ASP A 91 -9.56 -18.81 6.62
CA ASP A 91 -10.96 -18.56 6.95
C ASP A 91 -11.18 -17.07 7.23
N SER A 92 -12.44 -16.64 7.36
CA SER A 92 -12.80 -15.24 7.65
C SER A 92 -12.66 -14.90 9.15
N SER A 93 -11.86 -15.63 9.94
CA SER A 93 -11.71 -15.39 11.38
C SER A 93 -10.87 -14.16 11.72
N TRP A 94 -10.23 -13.57 10.72
CA TRP A 94 -9.34 -12.43 10.88
C TRP A 94 -9.71 -11.31 9.90
N GLN A 95 -9.41 -10.09 10.35
CA GLN A 95 -9.49 -8.88 9.54
C GLN A 95 -8.34 -7.97 9.98
N LEU A 96 -7.61 -7.40 9.02
CA LEU A 96 -6.59 -6.39 9.28
C LEU A 96 -7.10 -5.03 8.85
N THR A 97 -6.90 -4.06 9.70
CA THR A 97 -7.25 -2.66 9.44
C THR A 97 -5.96 -1.89 9.22
N LEU A 98 -5.86 -1.19 8.09
CA LEU A 98 -4.72 -0.34 7.74
C LEU A 98 -5.19 1.07 7.43
N GLN A 99 -4.34 2.06 7.70
CA GLN A 99 -4.58 3.44 7.31
C GLN A 99 -3.64 3.83 6.19
N THR A 100 -4.18 4.39 5.11
CA THR A 100 -3.34 4.90 4.02
C THR A 100 -2.45 6.04 4.52
N PRO A 101 -1.22 6.18 4.00
CA PRO A 101 -0.41 7.37 4.28
C PRO A 101 -1.16 8.62 3.82
N PRO A 102 -0.90 9.79 4.42
CA PRO A 102 -1.52 11.02 3.97
C PRO A 102 -1.15 11.27 2.51
N LEU A 103 -2.16 11.41 1.65
CA LEU A 103 -1.97 11.69 0.24
C LEU A 103 -1.05 12.91 0.10
N SER A 104 0.00 12.73 -0.70
CA SER A 104 0.79 13.82 -1.23
C SER A 104 -0.15 14.82 -1.90
N GLN A 105 -0.48 15.93 -1.22
CA GLN A 105 -1.37 16.95 -1.79
C GLN A 105 -0.85 17.32 -3.19
N ASN A 106 -1.72 17.12 -4.19
CA ASN A 106 -1.49 17.66 -5.53
C ASN A 106 -1.71 19.17 -5.42
N ASP A 107 -0.64 19.95 -5.35
CA ASP A 107 -0.62 21.42 -5.33
C ASP A 107 -1.10 22.07 -6.65
N ASN A 108 -2.13 21.52 -7.30
CA ASN A 108 -2.69 22.07 -8.53
C ASN A 108 -3.88 23.03 -8.29
N THR A 109 -4.16 23.40 -7.04
CA THR A 109 -5.10 24.49 -6.74
C THR A 109 -4.36 25.69 -6.17
N PRO A 110 -4.16 26.77 -6.93
CA PRO A 110 -3.61 28.00 -6.38
C PRO A 110 -4.64 28.56 -5.38
N SER A 111 -4.35 28.42 -4.09
CA SER A 111 -5.09 29.13 -3.05
C SER A 111 -4.70 30.60 -3.12
N TYR A 112 -5.67 31.46 -3.42
CA TYR A 112 -5.53 32.91 -3.35
C TYR A 112 -5.52 33.32 -1.87
N ALA A 113 -4.43 33.05 -1.17
CA ALA A 113 -4.16 33.60 0.15
C ALA A 113 -2.64 33.71 0.36
N ASP A 114 -2.15 34.93 0.14
CA ASP A 114 -1.09 35.57 0.90
C ASP A 114 0.30 34.92 0.99
N SER A 115 1.17 35.40 0.11
CA SER A 115 2.40 36.11 0.49
C SER A 115 3.06 35.71 1.82
N ALA A 116 3.74 34.57 1.83
CA ALA A 116 5.01 34.39 2.51
C ALA A 116 5.89 33.55 1.60
N LYS A 117 7.20 33.59 1.80
CA LYS A 117 8.15 32.81 1.02
C LYS A 117 7.85 31.32 1.22
N ASP A 118 7.06 30.74 0.34
CA ASP A 118 6.96 29.30 0.21
C ASP A 118 8.30 28.83 -0.36
N LEU A 119 9.23 28.59 0.56
CA LEU A 119 10.27 27.61 0.38
C LEU A 119 9.54 26.36 -0.11
N LYS A 120 9.57 26.13 -1.42
CA LYS A 120 9.28 24.83 -2.01
C LYS A 120 10.23 23.87 -1.30
N HIS A 121 9.77 23.28 -0.20
CA HIS A 121 10.43 22.15 0.41
C HIS A 121 10.36 21.07 -0.65
N GLU A 122 11.44 20.95 -1.44
CA GLU A 122 11.59 19.93 -2.45
C GLU A 122 11.34 18.60 -1.74
N LYS A 123 10.26 17.90 -2.12
CA LYS A 123 9.91 16.61 -1.51
C LYS A 123 11.13 15.72 -1.66
N GLN A 124 11.75 15.38 -0.54
CA GLN A 124 12.94 14.52 -0.56
C GLN A 124 12.47 13.11 -0.93
N PHE A 125 13.00 12.53 -2.00
CA PHE A 125 12.74 11.15 -2.37
C PHE A 125 14.07 10.42 -2.56
N LYS A 126 14.08 9.10 -2.37
CA LYS A 126 15.23 8.25 -2.65
C LYS A 126 14.98 7.46 -3.93
N ARG A 127 15.93 7.50 -4.87
CA ARG A 127 15.92 6.66 -6.07
C ARG A 127 16.96 5.54 -5.95
N ILE A 128 16.57 4.35 -6.37
CA ILE A 128 17.40 3.15 -6.45
C ILE A 128 17.18 2.51 -7.82
N GLU A 129 18.24 2.40 -8.61
CA GLU A 129 18.27 1.60 -9.83
C GLU A 129 18.62 0.15 -9.45
N LEU A 130 17.65 -0.73 -9.58
CA LEU A 130 17.77 -2.15 -9.27
C LEU A 130 17.81 -2.95 -10.58
N HIS A 131 18.93 -3.62 -10.82
CA HIS A 131 19.10 -4.53 -11.95
C HIS A 131 18.57 -5.92 -11.60
N LEU A 132 17.50 -6.35 -12.26
CA LEU A 132 16.97 -7.71 -12.14
C LEU A 132 17.69 -8.61 -13.14
N LEU A 133 18.54 -9.49 -12.60
CA LEU A 133 19.30 -10.46 -13.37
C LEU A 133 18.48 -11.76 -13.46
N GLY A 134 17.95 -12.05 -14.64
CA GLY A 134 17.14 -13.23 -14.92
C GLY A 134 17.96 -14.52 -15.04
N SER A 135 17.27 -15.65 -14.93
CA SER A 135 17.89 -16.98 -15.03
C SER A 135 18.42 -17.31 -16.44
N ASP A 136 17.90 -16.61 -17.46
CA ASP A 136 18.32 -16.68 -18.87
C ASP A 136 19.41 -15.65 -19.22
N GLY A 137 19.97 -14.94 -18.23
CA GLY A 137 21.00 -13.92 -18.41
C GLY A 137 20.45 -12.54 -18.79
N THR A 138 19.13 -12.35 -18.77
CA THR A 138 18.50 -11.04 -18.96
C THR A 138 18.93 -10.07 -17.86
N ASP A 139 19.15 -8.80 -18.21
CA ASP A 139 19.34 -7.70 -17.26
C ASP A 139 18.24 -6.66 -17.50
N LYS A 140 17.30 -6.56 -16.55
CA LYS A 140 16.20 -5.61 -16.58
C LYS A 140 16.43 -4.53 -15.50
N PRO A 141 16.75 -3.28 -15.88
CA PRO A 141 16.84 -2.19 -14.93
C PRO A 141 15.43 -1.72 -14.51
N CYS A 142 15.22 -1.60 -13.20
CA CYS A 142 14.03 -1.05 -12.57
C CYS A 142 14.40 0.14 -11.68
N LEU A 143 13.78 1.29 -11.90
CA LEU A 143 13.96 2.48 -11.08
C LEU A 143 12.89 2.51 -9.98
N LEU A 144 13.33 2.29 -8.74
CA LEU A 144 12.49 2.37 -7.55
C LEU A 144 12.62 3.76 -6.92
N THR A 145 11.50 4.45 -6.75
CA THR A 145 11.43 5.77 -6.09
C THR A 145 10.69 5.63 -4.78
N PHE A 146 11.33 5.98 -3.67
CA PHE A 146 10.76 5.97 -2.33
C PHE A 146 10.48 7.40 -1.86
N ILE A 147 9.23 7.70 -1.54
CA ILE A 147 8.77 8.94 -0.93
C ILE A 147 8.63 8.70 0.57
N PRO A 148 9.51 9.26 1.42
CA PRO A 148 9.44 9.11 2.86
C PRO A 148 8.38 10.03 3.46
N HIS A 149 7.57 9.47 4.35
CA HIS A 149 6.64 10.20 5.21
C HIS A 149 7.23 10.27 6.62
N HIS A 150 6.57 9.67 7.61
CA HIS A 150 6.89 9.81 9.02
C HIS A 150 7.95 8.80 9.49
N LEU A 151 9.08 8.75 8.78
CA LEU A 151 10.17 7.86 9.13
C LEU A 151 10.90 8.36 10.38
N SER A 152 11.26 7.44 11.28
CA SER A 152 12.21 7.73 12.33
C SER A 152 13.53 8.25 11.75
N ALA A 153 14.23 9.14 12.48
CA ALA A 153 15.49 9.72 12.01
C ALA A 153 16.55 8.68 11.60
N PRO A 154 16.74 7.55 12.34
CA PRO A 154 17.67 6.50 11.94
C PRO A 154 17.27 5.83 10.61
N LEU A 155 15.99 5.51 10.43
CA LEU A 155 15.48 4.89 9.21
C LEU A 155 15.62 5.84 8.02
N ARG A 156 15.24 7.11 8.20
CA ARG A 156 15.40 8.14 7.17
C ARG A 156 16.85 8.25 6.74
N GLN A 157 17.79 8.34 7.69
CA GLN A 157 19.21 8.42 7.38
C GLN A 157 19.67 7.19 6.59
N ALA A 158 19.31 5.99 7.04
CA ALA A 158 19.68 4.74 6.38
C ALA A 158 19.17 4.69 4.93
N LEU A 159 17.89 5.01 4.70
CA LEU A 159 17.26 5.06 3.38
C LEU A 159 18.03 5.97 2.41
N PHE A 160 18.37 7.19 2.83
CA PHE A 160 19.05 8.14 1.96
C PHE A 160 20.52 7.76 1.68
N THR A 161 21.16 7.03 2.60
CA THR A 161 22.53 6.51 2.43
C THR A 161 22.62 5.22 1.62
N LEU A 162 21.50 4.55 1.32
CA LEU A 162 21.50 3.32 0.52
C LEU A 162 22.23 3.51 -0.81
N ASN A 163 22.88 2.45 -1.28
CA ASN A 163 23.51 2.45 -2.59
C ASN A 163 22.43 2.74 -3.66
N PRO A 164 22.60 3.77 -4.49
CA PRO A 164 21.64 4.09 -5.56
C PRO A 164 21.59 3.04 -6.66
N MET A 165 22.58 2.13 -6.75
CA MET A 165 22.61 1.07 -7.75
C MET A 165 22.74 -0.30 -7.08
N GLN A 166 21.85 -1.22 -7.42
CA GLN A 166 21.78 -2.55 -6.80
C GLN A 166 21.51 -3.60 -7.87
N SER A 167 21.76 -4.87 -7.54
CA SER A 167 21.47 -5.99 -8.43
C SER A 167 20.82 -7.12 -7.64
N LEU A 168 19.83 -7.77 -8.23
CA LEU A 168 19.10 -8.88 -7.66
C LEU A 168 19.05 -10.00 -8.69
N THR A 169 19.57 -11.18 -8.33
CA THR A 169 19.40 -12.39 -9.15
C THR A 169 18.01 -12.98 -8.90
N THR A 170 17.30 -13.30 -9.96
CA THR A 170 15.94 -13.83 -9.90
C THR A 170 15.81 -15.12 -10.71
N PRO A 171 14.88 -16.02 -10.35
CA PRO A 171 14.62 -17.21 -11.15
C PRO A 171 13.88 -16.91 -12.46
N TYR A 172 13.36 -15.70 -12.61
CA TYR A 172 12.50 -15.29 -13.72
C TYR A 172 13.27 -15.09 -15.03
N THR A 173 12.57 -15.28 -16.13
CA THR A 173 13.08 -15.12 -17.49
C THR A 173 12.69 -13.77 -18.09
N SER A 174 13.30 -13.41 -19.21
CA SER A 174 12.91 -12.24 -20.02
C SER A 174 11.40 -12.08 -20.20
N ASN A 175 10.68 -13.17 -20.49
CA ASN A 175 9.23 -13.14 -20.70
C ASN A 175 8.43 -12.56 -19.51
N GLU A 176 8.90 -12.81 -18.28
CA GLU A 176 8.25 -12.31 -17.06
C GLU A 176 8.74 -10.90 -16.75
N LEU A 177 10.05 -10.66 -16.86
CA LEU A 177 10.70 -9.39 -16.52
C LEU A 177 10.38 -8.25 -17.49
N ASP A 178 10.18 -8.55 -18.78
CA ASP A 178 9.93 -7.54 -19.80
C ASP A 178 8.58 -6.85 -19.62
N SER A 179 7.60 -7.57 -19.07
CA SER A 179 6.25 -7.05 -18.78
C SER A 179 6.22 -6.05 -17.63
N LEU A 180 7.27 -6.00 -16.80
CA LEU A 180 7.33 -5.13 -15.65
C LEU A 180 7.54 -3.66 -16.04
N PRO A 181 6.87 -2.72 -15.36
CA PRO A 181 7.17 -1.32 -15.52
C PRO A 181 8.61 -1.03 -15.12
N GLN A 182 9.23 -0.11 -15.85
CA GLN A 182 10.59 0.33 -15.54
C GLN A 182 10.62 1.23 -14.31
N HIS A 183 9.54 1.93 -14.00
CA HIS A 183 9.46 2.91 -12.93
C HIS A 183 8.46 2.46 -11.87
N TRP A 184 8.89 2.43 -10.62
CA TRP A 184 8.08 2.08 -9.46
C TRP A 184 8.12 3.23 -8.47
N LEU A 185 6.96 3.55 -7.92
CA LEU A 185 6.79 4.63 -6.96
C LEU A 185 6.20 4.07 -5.68
N PHE A 186 6.94 4.23 -4.59
CA PHE A 186 6.60 3.72 -3.28
C PHE A 186 6.53 4.84 -2.27
N GLU A 187 5.48 4.84 -1.46
CA GLU A 187 5.42 5.63 -0.23
C GLU A 187 5.90 4.75 0.91
N ILE A 188 6.79 5.28 1.76
CA ILE A 188 7.35 4.57 2.91
C ILE A 188 7.03 5.34 4.18
N ASP A 189 6.42 4.66 5.13
CA ASP A 189 5.91 5.25 6.37
C ASP A 189 6.21 4.39 7.60
N GLN A 190 6.25 5.01 8.77
CA GLN A 190 6.49 4.32 10.05
C GLN A 190 5.56 4.80 11.18
N ASP A 191 4.57 5.67 10.89
CA ASP A 191 3.71 6.33 11.88
C ASP A 191 2.26 5.81 11.85
N GLY A 192 2.06 4.59 11.33
CA GLY A 192 0.74 3.99 11.12
C GLY A 192 0.33 2.96 12.18
N GLU A 193 -0.30 3.44 13.26
CA GLU A 193 -1.13 2.69 14.22
C GLU A 193 -0.49 1.55 15.06
N SER A 194 -1.20 1.16 16.13
CA SER A 194 -0.81 0.08 17.04
C SER A 194 -0.95 -1.27 16.33
N GLU A 195 0.17 -1.79 15.81
CA GLU A 195 0.39 -3.19 15.48
C GLU A 195 -0.80 -3.88 14.77
N PRO A 196 -1.08 -3.57 13.48
CA PRO A 196 -2.26 -4.08 12.78
C PRO A 196 -2.33 -5.61 12.73
N LEU A 197 -1.19 -6.28 12.92
CA LEU A 197 -1.00 -7.72 12.84
C LEU A 197 -1.09 -8.44 14.20
N THR A 198 -1.37 -7.75 15.31
CA THR A 198 -1.45 -8.37 16.65
C THR A 198 -2.45 -9.52 16.71
N SER A 199 -3.55 -9.45 15.96
CA SER A 199 -4.56 -10.53 15.89
C SER A 199 -4.03 -11.84 15.31
N LEU A 200 -2.91 -11.78 14.56
CA LEU A 200 -2.24 -12.91 13.93
C LEU A 200 -1.01 -13.39 14.74
N HIS A 201 -0.68 -12.70 15.84
CA HIS A 201 0.42 -13.11 16.71
C HIS A 201 0.11 -14.49 17.31
N THR A 202 1.03 -15.42 17.10
CA THR A 202 1.03 -16.70 17.80
C THR A 202 2.04 -16.63 18.94
N SER A 203 2.13 -17.64 19.82
CA SER A 203 3.15 -17.67 20.90
C SER A 203 4.60 -17.85 20.40
N ALA A 204 4.88 -17.47 19.15
CA ALA A 204 6.19 -17.51 18.52
C ALA A 204 7.16 -16.52 19.18
N LYS A 205 8.46 -16.78 19.00
CA LYS A 205 9.50 -15.86 19.45
C LYS A 205 9.53 -14.65 18.53
N ALA A 206 9.66 -13.46 19.12
CA ALA A 206 9.91 -12.23 18.39
C ALA A 206 11.10 -12.40 17.43
N GLN A 207 10.92 -11.90 16.20
CA GLN A 207 11.99 -11.75 15.24
C GLN A 207 12.79 -10.48 15.56
N THR A 208 14.07 -10.52 15.20
CA THR A 208 14.93 -9.33 15.28
C THR A 208 14.72 -8.51 14.02
N ILE A 209 13.78 -7.56 14.03
CA ILE A 209 13.65 -6.53 13.00
C ILE A 209 14.05 -5.17 13.57
N GLN A 210 14.74 -4.36 12.78
CA GLN A 210 15.23 -3.05 13.22
C GLN A 210 14.16 -1.97 13.07
N TYR A 211 13.37 -2.06 12.00
CA TYR A 211 12.36 -1.07 11.65
C TYR A 211 10.96 -1.63 11.80
N ASN A 212 10.52 -1.87 13.04
CA ASN A 212 9.14 -2.29 13.34
C ASN A 212 8.12 -1.19 12.96
N GLY A 213 6.92 -1.59 12.55
CA GLY A 213 5.85 -0.68 12.13
C GLY A 213 6.09 -0.01 10.78
N LEU A 214 7.08 -0.48 10.01
CA LEU A 214 7.35 -0.01 8.66
C LEU A 214 6.21 -0.43 7.74
N GLN A 215 5.71 0.50 6.94
CA GLN A 215 4.72 0.23 5.90
C GLN A 215 5.24 0.76 4.55
N ILE A 216 5.11 -0.06 3.52
CA ILE A 216 5.44 0.31 2.14
C ILE A 216 4.17 0.20 1.31
N TRP A 217 3.87 1.27 0.61
CA TRP A 217 2.71 1.42 -0.25
C TRP A 217 3.15 1.64 -1.68
N PHE A 218 2.41 1.09 -2.63
CA PHE A 218 2.58 1.38 -4.05
C PHE A 218 1.63 2.51 -4.45
N GLU A 219 2.20 3.60 -4.97
CA GLU A 219 1.41 4.74 -5.43
C GLU A 219 0.77 4.41 -6.78
N ARG A 220 -0.56 4.48 -6.84
CA ARG A 220 -1.35 4.45 -8.07
C ARG A 220 -1.99 5.82 -8.27
N GLN A 221 -2.48 6.09 -9.49
CA GLN A 221 -2.99 7.42 -9.85
C GLN A 221 -4.12 7.95 -8.96
N GLN A 222 -4.86 7.07 -8.27
CA GLN A 222 -6.07 7.44 -7.51
C GLN A 222 -6.08 6.87 -6.08
N ASP A 223 -5.15 5.98 -5.73
CA ASP A 223 -5.07 5.33 -4.42
C ASP A 223 -3.65 4.77 -4.15
N SER A 224 -3.37 4.43 -2.90
CA SER A 224 -2.13 3.78 -2.49
C SER A 224 -2.43 2.34 -2.07
N LEU A 225 -1.81 1.37 -2.73
CA LEU A 225 -1.98 -0.05 -2.43
C LEU A 225 -0.95 -0.46 -1.36
N PRO A 226 -1.34 -0.99 -0.18
CA PRO A 226 -0.40 -1.50 0.78
C PRO A 226 0.29 -2.73 0.20
N LEU A 227 1.62 -2.73 0.21
CA LEU A 227 2.41 -3.85 -0.30
C LEU A 227 3.08 -4.64 0.81
N LEU A 228 3.61 -3.95 1.82
CA LEU A 228 4.44 -4.58 2.83
C LEU A 228 4.30 -3.90 4.18
N ILE A 229 4.25 -4.72 5.24
CA ILE A 229 4.20 -4.28 6.64
C ILE A 229 5.28 -5.03 7.42
N SER A 230 6.01 -4.35 8.30
CA SER A 230 6.89 -5.00 9.26
C SER A 230 6.22 -5.16 10.62
N ASP A 231 6.48 -6.30 11.26
CA ASP A 231 5.96 -6.67 12.56
C ASP A 231 7.03 -7.41 13.38
N GLN A 232 7.13 -7.10 14.66
CA GLN A 232 8.18 -7.64 15.52
C GLN A 232 8.11 -9.17 15.69
N GLN A 233 6.95 -9.80 15.58
CA GLN A 233 6.81 -11.26 15.69
C GLN A 233 6.82 -11.97 14.34
N LEU A 234 6.29 -11.33 13.31
CA LEU A 234 6.07 -11.96 12.01
C LEU A 234 7.13 -11.58 10.97
N GLY A 235 7.95 -10.55 11.24
CA GLY A 235 8.96 -10.07 10.31
C GLY A 235 8.37 -9.13 9.26
N TYR A 236 8.78 -9.30 7.99
CA TYR A 236 8.28 -8.50 6.88
C TYR A 236 7.22 -9.27 6.11
N ILE A 237 6.02 -8.72 6.03
CA ILE A 237 4.87 -9.38 5.43
C ILE A 237 4.46 -8.67 4.15
N TYR A 238 4.37 -9.42 3.05
CA TYR A 238 3.79 -8.97 1.80
C TYR A 238 2.26 -9.16 1.79
N ILE A 239 1.55 -8.12 1.39
CA ILE A 239 0.09 -8.03 1.35
C ILE A 239 -0.47 -7.48 0.02
N GLY A 240 0.38 -7.28 -0.99
CA GLY A 240 -0.03 -6.69 -2.27
C GLY A 240 -1.03 -7.53 -3.09
N ASN A 241 -1.25 -8.80 -2.75
CA ASN A 241 -2.23 -9.67 -3.40
C ASN A 241 -3.64 -9.58 -2.79
N TYR A 242 -3.87 -8.72 -1.81
CA TYR A 242 -5.19 -8.52 -1.20
C TYR A 242 -5.87 -7.30 -1.83
N GLU A 243 -7.12 -7.47 -2.25
CA GLU A 243 -7.92 -6.34 -2.69
C GLU A 243 -8.22 -5.41 -1.49
N THR A 244 -7.98 -4.12 -1.69
CA THR A 244 -8.24 -3.10 -0.67
C THR A 244 -9.65 -2.56 -0.82
N TYR A 245 -10.47 -2.73 0.21
CA TYR A 245 -11.75 -2.03 0.28
C TYR A 245 -11.66 -0.88 1.27
N SER A 246 -12.04 0.32 0.81
CA SER A 246 -12.21 1.47 1.70
C SER A 246 -13.53 1.32 2.44
N ALA A 247 -13.50 1.32 3.77
CA ALA A 247 -14.70 1.38 4.58
C ALA A 247 -15.33 2.78 4.46
N ARG A 248 -15.93 3.09 3.31
CA ARG A 248 -16.94 4.14 3.26
C ARG A 248 -18.21 3.54 3.84
N GLU A 249 -18.74 4.22 4.85
CA GLU A 249 -20.03 3.97 5.46
C GLU A 249 -21.01 3.48 4.40
N ASP A 250 -21.54 2.27 4.59
CA ASP A 250 -22.87 1.94 4.11
C ASP A 250 -23.75 3.14 4.50
N GLU A 251 -24.23 3.90 3.51
CA GLU A 251 -25.28 4.86 3.75
C GLU A 251 -26.37 4.10 4.51
N PRO A 252 -26.85 4.59 5.67
CA PRO A 252 -27.91 3.90 6.38
C PRO A 252 -29.04 3.73 5.37
N GLU A 253 -29.45 2.46 5.14
CA GLU A 253 -30.62 2.16 4.33
C GLU A 253 -31.71 3.14 4.76
N GLU A 254 -32.05 4.08 3.86
CA GLU A 254 -33.18 4.96 4.09
C GLU A 254 -34.35 4.01 4.32
N HIS A 255 -34.78 3.93 5.58
CA HIS A 255 -36.07 3.38 5.92
C HIS A 255 -37.06 4.10 5.02
N VAL A 256 -37.50 3.38 3.99
CA VAL A 256 -38.63 3.79 3.15
C VAL A 256 -39.81 3.81 4.11
N ASN A 257 -40.04 4.97 4.72
CA ASN A 257 -41.32 5.34 5.29
C ASN A 257 -42.27 5.48 4.09
N THR A 258 -42.71 4.33 3.56
CA THR A 258 -43.90 4.28 2.73
C THR A 258 -45.02 4.84 3.59
N SER A 259 -45.40 6.06 3.25
CA SER A 259 -46.66 6.67 3.67
C SER A 259 -47.79 5.78 3.18
N GLY A 260 -48.19 4.83 4.03
CA GLY A 260 -49.39 4.03 3.85
C GLY A 260 -50.58 4.86 4.27
N SER A 261 -51.22 5.50 3.29
CA SER A 261 -52.60 5.96 3.40
C SER A 261 -53.47 4.78 3.83
N LEU A 262 -54.10 4.90 5.00
CA LEU A 262 -55.25 4.09 5.38
C LEU A 262 -56.47 5.01 5.42
N ASP A 263 -57.08 5.15 4.26
CA ASP A 263 -58.50 5.46 4.13
C ASP A 263 -59.31 4.31 4.76
N LEU A 264 -60.02 4.59 5.84
CA LEU A 264 -61.18 3.80 6.25
C LEU A 264 -62.31 4.76 6.63
N ASN A 265 -63.25 4.89 5.71
CA ASN A 265 -64.62 5.35 5.96
C ASN A 265 -65.32 4.39 6.94
N ALA A 266 -65.84 4.93 8.05
CA ALA A 266 -67.11 4.56 8.67
C ALA A 266 -67.51 5.65 9.70
#